data_AF-A0A355G642-F1
#
_entry.id   AF-A0A355G642-F1
#
_cell.length_a   1.000
_cell.length_b   1.000
_cell.length_c   1.000
_cell.angle_alpha   90.00
_cell.angle_beta   90.00
_cell.angle_gamma   90.00
#
_symmetry.space_group_name_H-M   'P 1'
#
loop_
_entity.id
_entity.type
_entity.pdbx_description
1 polymer ?
#
loop_
_entity_poly.entity_id
_entity_poly.type
_entity_poly.pdbx_seq_one_letter_code
_entity_poly.pdbx_strand_id
1 'polypeptide(L)'
;MKTNSLEWSPDAICLSPEISDLTALASDLYQRTCRTDFNEPGFCLANLGAVLDSHTFRRMMVNLKGEMTAIHEREAGRTLHYLSLGRFDQQVSTKPHLDSGPDECFLMLGYEPSEVASVLEISDYSRCAFEMGLTPQEFLTKHNPMFQSGYEKLRPYTTRLPYFSEANYQIVCINNSVVPFSIEKPVWQGTLHTATVIDPDESKRRVINSTMIASVPLGAKAVISISEEHEFVETTLVRRRDYNAVQKDDDGKQ
;
A
#
# COMPACT_ATOMS: atom_id res chain seq x y z
N MET A 1 -16.94 -1.57 26.82
CA MET A 1 -16.40 -2.67 25.98
C MET A 1 -14.91 -2.41 25.83
N LYS A 2 -14.06 -3.40 26.14
CA LYS A 2 -12.61 -3.27 25.97
C LYS A 2 -12.33 -3.21 24.47
N THR A 3 -11.99 -2.03 23.97
CA THR A 3 -11.34 -1.86 22.67
C THR A 3 -9.95 -2.47 22.81
N ASN A 4 -9.79 -3.74 22.42
CA ASN A 4 -8.45 -4.23 22.13
C ASN A 4 -7.97 -3.37 20.95
N SER A 5 -6.99 -2.50 21.20
CA SER A 5 -6.20 -1.90 20.13
C SER A 5 -5.73 -3.03 19.22
N LEU A 6 -5.85 -2.81 17.91
CA LEU A 6 -5.39 -3.77 16.93
C LEU A 6 -3.86 -3.70 16.90
N GLU A 7 -3.24 -4.39 17.85
CA GLU A 7 -1.77 -4.44 18.00
C GLU A 7 -1.25 -5.66 17.25
N TRP A 8 -0.96 -5.47 15.97
CA TRP A 8 -0.10 -6.41 15.26
C TRP A 8 1.29 -6.36 15.88
N SER A 9 1.85 -7.53 16.25
CA SER A 9 3.27 -7.61 16.60
C SER A 9 4.12 -7.14 15.42
N PRO A 10 5.29 -6.51 15.64
CA PRO A 10 6.16 -6.10 14.54
C PRO A 10 6.46 -7.22 13.54
N ASP A 11 6.69 -8.46 14.01
CA ASP A 11 6.93 -9.63 13.15
C ASP A 11 5.72 -10.05 12.28
N ALA A 12 4.52 -9.58 12.63
CA ALA A 12 3.31 -9.80 11.84
C ALA A 12 3.22 -8.86 10.63
N ILE A 13 3.91 -7.71 10.67
CA ILE A 13 3.78 -6.64 9.67
C ILE A 13 5.11 -6.22 9.04
N CYS A 14 6.24 -6.67 9.57
CA CYS A 14 7.57 -6.28 9.11
C CYS A 14 8.45 -7.51 8.87
N LEU A 15 9.02 -7.58 7.67
CA LEU A 15 9.94 -8.60 7.23
C LEU A 15 11.32 -7.97 7.03
N SER A 16 12.37 -8.68 7.44
CA SER A 16 13.76 -8.35 7.11
C SER A 16 14.38 -9.54 6.38
N PRO A 17 13.99 -9.78 5.11
CA PRO A 17 14.38 -10.97 4.38
C PRO A 17 15.87 -10.93 4.01
N GLU A 18 16.49 -12.11 3.90
CA GLU A 18 17.69 -12.23 3.09
C GLU A 18 17.31 -12.12 1.61
N ILE A 19 18.00 -11.24 0.88
CA ILE A 19 17.65 -10.86 -0.51
C ILE A 19 17.60 -12.07 -1.47
N SER A 20 18.23 -13.20 -1.11
CA SER A 20 18.32 -14.40 -1.95
C SER A 20 17.05 -15.25 -2.04
N ASP A 21 16.06 -15.10 -1.15
CA ASP A 21 14.84 -15.93 -1.17
C ASP A 21 13.59 -15.12 -1.54
N LEU A 22 13.45 -14.86 -2.84
CA LEU A 22 12.36 -14.06 -3.38
C LEU A 22 10.99 -14.75 -3.27
N THR A 23 10.95 -16.08 -3.45
CA THR A 23 9.70 -16.84 -3.43
C THR A 23 9.12 -16.89 -2.01
N ALA A 24 9.95 -17.10 -0.98
CA ALA A 24 9.49 -17.01 0.41
C ALA A 24 8.97 -15.60 0.74
N LEU A 25 9.72 -14.57 0.35
CA LEU A 25 9.30 -13.18 0.55
C LEU A 25 7.97 -12.86 -0.14
N ALA A 26 7.78 -13.31 -1.38
CA ALA A 26 6.53 -13.13 -2.11
C ALA A 26 5.35 -13.84 -1.42
N SER A 27 5.59 -15.04 -0.87
CA SER A 27 4.58 -15.78 -0.09
C SER A 27 4.16 -15.01 1.16
N ASP A 28 5.12 -14.52 1.95
CA ASP A 28 4.83 -13.73 3.15
C ASP A 28 4.09 -12.43 2.82
N LEU A 29 4.56 -11.69 1.81
CA LEU A 29 3.91 -10.45 1.36
C LEU A 29 2.47 -10.72 0.88
N TYR A 30 2.28 -11.77 0.07
CA TYR A 30 0.96 -12.13 -0.44
C TYR A 30 0.00 -12.51 0.70
N GLN A 31 0.40 -13.39 1.62
CA GLN A 31 -0.48 -13.83 2.71
C GLN A 31 -0.93 -12.66 3.60
N ARG A 32 0.00 -11.77 3.95
CA ARG A 32 -0.27 -10.64 4.86
C ARG A 32 -1.04 -9.50 4.19
N THR A 33 -0.81 -9.26 2.90
CA THR A 33 -1.48 -8.19 2.14
C THR A 33 -2.81 -8.65 1.54
N CYS A 34 -2.83 -9.75 0.80
CA CYS A 34 -3.97 -10.22 0.01
C CYS A 34 -4.98 -11.03 0.85
N ARG A 35 -5.24 -10.58 2.09
CA ARG A 35 -6.17 -11.22 3.02
C ARG A 35 -7.63 -11.11 2.58
N THR A 36 -8.40 -12.16 2.84
CA THR A 36 -9.86 -12.21 2.60
C THR A 36 -10.69 -12.18 3.88
N ASP A 37 -10.04 -12.21 5.03
CA ASP A 37 -10.62 -12.08 6.37
C ASP A 37 -9.82 -11.08 7.22
N PHE A 38 -10.04 -11.03 8.54
CA PHE A 38 -9.38 -10.12 9.47
C PHE A 38 -8.27 -10.79 10.33
N ASN A 39 -7.79 -11.98 9.93
CA ASN A 39 -6.76 -12.72 10.67
C ASN A 39 -5.34 -12.27 10.31
N GLU A 40 -5.17 -11.63 9.15
CA GLU A 40 -3.92 -11.02 8.71
C GLU A 40 -4.03 -9.48 8.67
N PRO A 41 -2.93 -8.72 8.58
CA PRO A 41 -2.96 -7.26 8.67
C PRO A 41 -3.62 -6.56 7.47
N GLY A 42 -3.51 -7.12 6.27
CA GLY A 42 -3.88 -6.47 5.01
C GLY A 42 -2.79 -5.53 4.48
N PHE A 43 -1.61 -5.58 5.07
CA PHE A 43 -0.43 -4.85 4.65
C PHE A 43 0.83 -5.54 5.16
N CYS A 44 1.97 -5.25 4.54
CA CYS A 44 3.27 -5.75 5.00
C CYS A 44 4.40 -4.82 4.54
N LEU A 45 5.38 -4.60 5.41
CA LEU A 45 6.64 -3.91 5.12
C LEU A 45 7.74 -4.97 4.95
N ALA A 46 8.48 -4.91 3.86
CA ALA A 46 9.74 -5.63 3.67
C ALA A 46 10.90 -4.63 3.64
N ASN A 47 11.83 -4.75 4.58
CA ASN A 47 13.05 -3.95 4.63
C ASN A 47 14.19 -4.69 3.93
N LEU A 48 14.67 -4.14 2.82
CA LEU A 48 15.69 -4.76 1.96
C LEU A 48 17.11 -4.26 2.25
N GLY A 49 17.28 -3.42 3.27
CA GLY A 49 18.56 -2.82 3.63
C GLY A 49 19.00 -1.67 2.71
N ALA A 50 20.22 -1.19 2.91
CA ALA A 50 20.76 0.00 2.24
C ALA A 50 21.58 -0.33 0.97
N VAL A 51 21.90 -1.60 0.72
CA VAL A 51 22.86 -2.02 -0.31
C VAL A 51 22.14 -2.47 -1.58
N LEU A 52 21.32 -1.57 -2.14
CA LEU A 52 20.70 -1.74 -3.45
C LEU A 52 20.88 -0.46 -4.27
N ASP A 53 20.67 -0.56 -5.58
CA ASP A 53 20.48 0.60 -6.45
C ASP A 53 19.02 0.68 -6.92
N SER A 54 18.62 1.83 -7.45
CA SER A 54 17.23 2.11 -7.87
C SER A 54 16.72 1.15 -8.95
N HIS A 55 17.57 0.72 -9.89
CA HIS A 55 17.16 -0.21 -10.96
C HIS A 55 16.99 -1.62 -10.40
N THR A 56 17.96 -2.10 -9.62
CA THR A 56 17.88 -3.41 -8.95
C THR A 56 16.67 -3.49 -8.04
N PHE A 57 16.38 -2.42 -7.28
CA PHE A 57 15.21 -2.34 -6.42
C PHE A 57 13.89 -2.46 -7.18
N ARG A 58 13.70 -1.70 -8.27
CA ARG A 58 12.48 -1.82 -9.09
C ARG A 58 12.37 -3.18 -9.77
N ARG A 59 13.49 -3.77 -10.21
CA ARG A 59 13.51 -5.13 -10.75
C ARG A 59 13.07 -6.16 -9.71
N MET A 60 13.47 -6.00 -8.44
CA MET A 60 12.95 -6.83 -7.35
C MET A 60 11.45 -6.68 -7.17
N MET A 61 10.90 -5.47 -7.22
CA MET A 61 9.44 -5.25 -7.15
C MET A 61 8.69 -5.97 -8.27
N VAL A 62 9.20 -5.90 -9.50
CA VAL A 62 8.64 -6.60 -10.67
C VAL A 62 8.69 -8.12 -10.48
N ASN A 63 9.84 -8.65 -10.05
CA ASN A 63 9.98 -10.09 -9.82
C ASN A 63 9.07 -10.56 -8.68
N LEU A 64 8.95 -9.80 -7.58
CA LEU A 64 8.03 -10.10 -6.47
C LEU A 64 6.59 -10.16 -6.95
N LYS A 65 6.15 -9.19 -7.77
CA LYS A 65 4.81 -9.24 -8.37
C LYS A 65 4.61 -10.50 -9.20
N GLY A 66 5.62 -10.94 -9.95
CA GLY A 66 5.60 -12.18 -10.72
C GLY A 66 5.35 -13.41 -9.85
N GLU A 67 6.12 -13.55 -8.76
CA GLU A 67 5.95 -14.63 -7.78
C GLU A 67 4.56 -14.58 -7.11
N MET A 68 4.12 -13.38 -6.69
CA MET A 68 2.78 -13.18 -6.12
C MET A 68 1.66 -13.52 -7.13
N THR A 69 1.90 -13.31 -8.43
CA THR A 69 0.96 -13.70 -9.49
C THR A 69 0.81 -15.21 -9.53
N ALA A 70 1.92 -15.96 -9.52
CA ALA A 70 1.88 -17.41 -9.52
C ALA A 70 1.17 -17.99 -8.27
N ILE A 71 1.36 -17.34 -7.11
CA ILE A 71 0.62 -17.66 -5.89
C ILE A 71 -0.89 -17.41 -6.07
N HIS A 72 -1.25 -16.23 -6.56
CA HIS A 72 -2.65 -15.83 -6.74
C HIS A 72 -3.40 -16.72 -7.74
N GLU A 73 -2.75 -17.12 -8.84
CA GLU A 73 -3.33 -18.01 -9.84
C GLU A 73 -3.64 -19.39 -9.26
N ARG A 74 -2.76 -19.91 -8.41
CA ARG A 74 -2.94 -21.19 -7.72
C ARG A 74 -4.04 -21.12 -6.66
N GLU A 75 -4.11 -20.04 -5.89
CA GLU A 75 -4.96 -19.95 -4.71
C GLU A 75 -6.36 -19.38 -4.99
N ALA A 76 -6.48 -18.46 -5.95
CA ALA A 76 -7.72 -17.76 -6.26
C ALA A 76 -8.28 -18.09 -7.65
N GLY A 77 -7.54 -18.79 -8.51
CA GLY A 77 -7.96 -19.04 -9.90
C GLY A 77 -8.09 -17.75 -10.72
N ARG A 78 -7.32 -16.72 -10.35
CA ARG A 78 -7.29 -15.37 -10.93
C ARG A 78 -5.84 -14.92 -11.06
N THR A 79 -5.56 -13.96 -11.93
CA THR A 79 -4.20 -13.43 -12.13
C THR A 79 -4.08 -12.00 -11.62
N LEU A 80 -2.85 -11.49 -11.54
CA LEU A 80 -2.55 -10.14 -11.08
C LEU A 80 -2.04 -9.29 -12.24
N HIS A 81 -2.69 -8.17 -12.51
CA HIS A 81 -2.27 -7.20 -13.52
C HIS A 81 -1.84 -5.88 -12.91
N TYR A 82 -0.77 -5.30 -13.44
CA TYR A 82 -0.49 -3.89 -13.22
C TYR A 82 -1.58 -3.04 -13.86
N LEU A 83 -2.04 -2.04 -13.11
CA LEU A 83 -2.89 -0.96 -13.59
C LEU A 83 -2.12 0.34 -13.76
N SER A 84 -1.06 0.52 -12.96
CA SER A 84 -0.18 1.66 -13.05
C SER A 84 1.22 1.29 -12.57
N LEU A 85 2.22 1.97 -13.15
CA LEU A 85 3.62 1.95 -12.76
C LEU A 85 4.09 3.40 -12.70
N GLY A 86 4.66 3.82 -11.58
CA GLY A 86 5.06 5.21 -11.38
C GLY A 86 6.29 5.34 -10.52
N ARG A 87 7.07 6.39 -10.78
CA ARG A 87 8.19 6.80 -9.93
C ARG A 87 8.14 8.31 -9.72
N PHE A 88 7.99 8.73 -8.49
CA PHE A 88 7.76 10.13 -8.17
C PHE A 88 8.41 10.57 -6.84
N ASP A 89 8.60 11.87 -6.70
CA ASP A 89 9.07 12.54 -5.49
C ASP A 89 7.84 13.07 -4.74
N GLN A 90 7.62 12.61 -3.50
CA GLN A 90 6.49 13.06 -2.68
C GLN A 90 6.95 13.58 -1.32
N GLN A 91 6.70 14.86 -1.09
CA GLN A 91 7.03 15.58 0.14
C GLN A 91 5.81 16.08 0.91
N VAL A 92 4.60 15.89 0.37
CA VAL A 92 3.36 16.28 1.04
C VAL A 92 2.83 15.11 1.87
N SER A 93 2.54 15.42 3.13
CA SER A 93 1.81 14.53 4.04
C SER A 93 0.40 14.27 3.52
N THR A 94 -0.06 13.03 3.66
CA THR A 94 -1.43 12.64 3.32
C THR A 94 -2.26 12.48 4.58
N LYS A 95 -3.59 12.55 4.41
CA LYS A 95 -4.55 12.03 5.39
C LYS A 95 -4.82 10.54 5.07
N PRO A 96 -5.49 9.77 5.95
CA PRO A 96 -5.88 8.41 5.61
C PRO A 96 -6.74 8.40 4.35
N HIS A 97 -6.27 7.66 3.34
CA HIS A 97 -6.93 7.62 2.04
C HIS A 97 -6.82 6.23 1.41
N LEU A 98 -7.72 6.02 0.45
CA LEU A 98 -7.76 4.91 -0.48
C LEU A 98 -7.33 5.46 -1.84
N ASP A 99 -6.43 4.77 -2.53
CA ASP A 99 -6.10 5.13 -3.91
C ASP A 99 -7.22 4.66 -4.85
N SER A 100 -7.54 5.45 -5.86
CA SER A 100 -8.56 5.07 -6.85
C SER A 100 -8.12 3.84 -7.65
N GLY A 101 -8.84 2.75 -7.50
CA GLY A 101 -8.61 1.48 -8.19
C GLY A 101 -9.90 0.67 -8.32
N PRO A 102 -9.85 -0.55 -8.89
CA PRO A 102 -10.99 -1.45 -8.88
C PRO A 102 -11.20 -2.05 -7.48
N ASP A 103 -12.35 -2.71 -7.33
CA ASP A 103 -12.82 -3.34 -6.10
C ASP A 103 -11.77 -4.20 -5.38
N GLU A 104 -11.00 -5.03 -6.11
CA GLU A 104 -9.95 -5.89 -5.55
C GLU A 104 -8.57 -5.53 -6.13
N CYS A 105 -7.82 -4.73 -5.38
CA CYS A 105 -6.47 -4.34 -5.74
C CYS A 105 -5.59 -4.12 -4.51
N PHE A 106 -4.28 -4.06 -4.73
CA PHE A 106 -3.31 -3.65 -3.73
C PHE A 106 -2.27 -2.72 -4.34
N LEU A 107 -1.63 -1.94 -3.50
CA LEU A 107 -0.47 -1.12 -3.83
C LEU A 107 0.80 -1.87 -3.43
N MET A 108 1.80 -1.85 -4.29
CA MET A 108 3.18 -2.18 -3.90
C MET A 108 4.01 -0.91 -4.06
N LEU A 109 4.36 -0.30 -2.91
CA LEU A 109 5.09 0.96 -2.81
C LEU A 109 6.56 0.68 -2.44
N GLY A 110 7.47 0.99 -3.34
CA GLY A 110 8.92 0.90 -3.12
C GLY A 110 9.50 2.25 -2.72
N TYR A 111 9.90 2.38 -1.46
CA TYR A 111 10.62 3.54 -0.93
C TYR A 111 12.13 3.38 -1.16
N GLU A 112 12.73 4.33 -1.85
CA GLU A 112 14.19 4.45 -1.94
C GLU A 112 14.73 5.22 -0.71
N PRO A 113 15.99 5.02 -0.30
CA PRO A 113 16.60 5.80 0.76
C PRO A 113 16.47 7.30 0.52
N SER A 114 16.19 8.04 1.59
CA SER A 114 15.92 9.48 1.56
C SER A 114 16.42 10.15 2.83
N GLU A 115 16.80 11.42 2.70
CA GLU A 115 17.05 12.28 3.86
C GLU A 115 15.76 12.96 4.38
N VAL A 116 14.63 12.78 3.70
CA VAL A 116 13.34 13.34 4.09
C VAL A 116 12.61 12.32 4.96
N ALA A 117 12.66 12.54 6.28
CA ALA A 117 12.05 11.65 7.25
C ALA A 117 10.52 11.59 7.06
N SER A 118 9.97 10.38 7.14
CA SER A 118 8.52 10.18 7.07
C SER A 118 8.06 9.00 7.90
N VAL A 119 6.81 9.07 8.35
CA VAL A 119 6.10 8.01 9.07
C VAL A 119 5.00 7.48 8.18
N LEU A 120 4.81 6.16 8.19
CA LEU A 120 3.66 5.51 7.58
C LEU A 120 2.74 4.93 8.65
N GLU A 121 1.45 5.13 8.46
CA GLU A 121 0.39 4.51 9.24
C GLU A 121 -0.61 3.83 8.30
N ILE A 122 -1.00 2.61 8.66
CA ILE A 122 -2.00 1.82 7.94
C ILE A 122 -3.21 1.62 8.85
N SER A 123 -4.40 1.84 8.34
CA SER A 123 -5.63 1.73 9.10
C SER A 123 -6.58 0.70 8.50
N ASP A 124 -6.98 -0.28 9.30
CA ASP A 124 -7.91 -1.34 8.87
C ASP A 124 -9.36 -0.85 8.86
N TYR A 125 -9.68 -0.03 7.85
CA TYR A 125 -11.02 0.54 7.70
C TYR A 125 -12.07 -0.50 7.32
N SER A 126 -11.69 -1.59 6.64
CA SER A 126 -12.62 -2.68 6.30
C SER A 126 -13.09 -3.39 7.56
N ARG A 127 -12.17 -3.65 8.52
CA ARG A 127 -12.55 -4.21 9.82
C ARG A 127 -13.36 -3.23 10.66
N CYS A 128 -12.95 -1.97 10.68
CA CYS A 128 -13.71 -0.91 11.36
C CYS A 128 -15.15 -0.85 10.84
N ALA A 129 -15.33 -0.85 9.51
CA ALA A 129 -16.65 -0.88 8.87
C ALA A 129 -17.43 -2.13 9.26
N PHE A 130 -16.81 -3.31 9.17
CA PHE A 130 -17.45 -4.58 9.51
C PHE A 130 -17.92 -4.64 10.97
N GLU A 131 -17.08 -4.24 11.93
CA GLU A 131 -17.44 -4.21 13.36
C GLU A 131 -18.54 -3.19 13.68
N MET A 132 -18.71 -2.18 12.81
CA MET A 132 -19.81 -1.20 12.88
C MET A 132 -21.08 -1.65 12.14
N GLY A 133 -21.07 -2.83 11.49
CA GLY A 133 -22.19 -3.30 10.67
C GLY A 133 -22.39 -2.49 9.38
N LEU A 134 -21.30 -1.93 8.84
CA LEU A 134 -21.27 -1.14 7.61
C LEU A 134 -20.46 -1.86 6.53
N THR A 135 -20.74 -1.56 5.27
CA THR A 135 -19.80 -1.85 4.17
C THR A 135 -18.63 -0.86 4.17
N PRO A 136 -17.47 -1.18 3.57
CA PRO A 136 -16.35 -0.25 3.41
C PRO A 136 -16.76 1.07 2.76
N GLN A 137 -17.57 1.02 1.68
CA GLN A 137 -18.05 2.20 0.98
C GLN A 137 -18.99 3.06 1.85
N GLU A 138 -19.87 2.44 2.63
CA GLU A 138 -20.73 3.17 3.57
C GLU A 138 -19.92 3.82 4.69
N PHE A 139 -18.89 3.15 5.20
CA PHE A 139 -17.98 3.74 6.18
C PHE A 139 -17.30 4.98 5.60
N LEU A 140 -16.71 4.90 4.41
CA LEU A 140 -16.05 6.05 3.77
C LEU A 140 -17.03 7.21 3.49
N THR A 141 -18.29 6.90 3.21
CA THR A 141 -19.32 7.91 2.97
C THR A 141 -19.82 8.56 4.27
N LYS A 142 -20.13 7.77 5.30
CA LYS A 142 -20.72 8.23 6.57
C LYS A 142 -19.68 8.74 7.57
N HIS A 143 -18.46 8.23 7.49
CA HIS A 143 -17.36 8.43 8.44
C HIS A 143 -16.05 8.73 7.69
N ASN A 144 -16.13 9.61 6.69
CA ASN A 144 -14.99 9.98 5.87
C ASN A 144 -13.78 10.40 6.74
N PRO A 145 -12.66 9.65 6.71
CA PRO A 145 -11.51 9.88 7.58
C PRO A 145 -10.69 11.11 7.21
N MET A 146 -11.05 11.81 6.13
CA MET A 146 -10.53 13.16 5.83
C MET A 146 -10.96 14.21 6.86
N PHE A 147 -12.06 13.93 7.60
CA PHE A 147 -12.56 14.74 8.70
C PHE A 147 -12.23 14.11 10.05
N GLN A 148 -12.05 14.96 11.06
CA GLN A 148 -11.63 14.56 12.41
C GLN A 148 -12.53 13.47 13.02
N SER A 149 -13.86 13.59 12.87
CA SER A 149 -14.81 12.62 13.42
C SER A 149 -14.75 11.24 12.78
N GLY A 150 -14.40 11.16 11.50
CA GLY A 150 -14.12 9.89 10.80
C GLY A 150 -12.78 9.31 11.25
N TYR A 151 -11.75 10.16 11.33
CA TYR A 151 -10.41 9.76 11.79
C TYR A 151 -10.44 9.16 13.21
N GLU A 152 -11.19 9.76 14.12
CA GLU A 152 -11.31 9.26 15.51
C GLU A 152 -11.89 7.85 15.61
N LYS A 153 -12.80 7.48 14.69
CA LYS A 153 -13.34 6.11 14.59
C LYS A 153 -12.32 5.11 14.08
N LEU A 154 -11.47 5.57 13.16
CA LEU A 154 -10.44 4.76 12.51
C LEU A 154 -9.23 4.52 13.43
N ARG A 155 -8.89 5.50 14.28
CA ARG A 155 -7.70 5.49 15.14
C ARG A 155 -7.43 4.18 15.90
N PRO A 156 -8.42 3.49 16.50
CA PRO A 156 -8.20 2.21 17.18
C PRO A 156 -7.75 1.05 16.27
N TYR A 157 -7.94 1.21 14.95
CA TYR A 157 -7.58 0.26 13.90
C TYR A 157 -6.34 0.72 13.12
N THR A 158 -5.68 1.80 13.58
CA THR A 158 -4.49 2.37 12.94
C THR A 158 -3.22 1.79 13.56
N THR A 159 -2.35 1.25 12.72
CA THR A 159 -1.02 0.77 13.07
C THR A 159 0.03 1.67 12.43
N ARG A 160 0.91 2.25 13.26
CA ARG A 160 2.14 2.91 12.78
C ARG A 160 3.19 1.85 12.43
N LEU A 161 3.83 1.95 11.28
CA LEU A 161 4.87 1.01 10.87
C LEU A 161 6.15 1.21 11.72
N PRO A 162 6.55 0.24 12.57
CA PRO A 162 7.60 0.44 13.58
C PRO A 162 9.03 0.48 13.00
N TYR A 163 9.27 -0.16 11.85
CA TYR A 163 10.60 -0.29 11.24
C TYR A 163 10.73 0.41 9.88
N PHE A 164 9.87 1.40 9.63
CA PHE A 164 10.00 2.22 8.44
C PHE A 164 11.21 3.14 8.59
N SER A 165 12.26 2.88 7.80
CA SER A 165 13.54 3.58 7.82
C SER A 165 13.80 4.31 6.51
N GLU A 166 14.20 5.57 6.61
CA GLU A 166 14.64 6.39 5.48
C GLU A 166 16.03 6.02 4.94
N ALA A 167 16.80 5.19 5.67
CA ALA A 167 18.13 4.77 5.25
C ALA A 167 18.12 3.55 4.31
N ASN A 168 16.99 2.85 4.20
CA ASN A 168 16.90 1.56 3.53
C ASN A 168 15.95 1.60 2.34
N TYR A 169 16.18 0.69 1.38
CA TYR A 169 15.19 0.34 0.39
C TYR A 169 14.11 -0.51 1.05
N GLN A 170 12.85 -0.14 0.86
CA GLN A 170 11.74 -0.82 1.53
C GLN A 170 10.54 -0.95 0.62
N ILE A 171 9.87 -2.10 0.66
CA ILE A 171 8.61 -2.34 -0.04
C ILE A 171 7.49 -2.37 0.97
N VAL A 172 6.42 -1.61 0.72
CA VAL A 172 5.18 -1.67 1.48
C VAL A 172 4.08 -2.16 0.55
N CYS A 173 3.54 -3.34 0.84
CA CYS A 173 2.36 -3.87 0.19
C CYS A 173 1.13 -3.49 1.03
N ILE A 174 0.12 -2.89 0.40
CA ILE A 174 -1.07 -2.34 1.07
C ILE A 174 -2.30 -2.80 0.32
N ASN A 175 -3.18 -3.55 0.97
CA ASN A 175 -4.46 -3.92 0.37
C ASN A 175 -5.31 -2.66 0.18
N ASN A 176 -5.68 -2.37 -1.06
CA ASN A 176 -6.38 -1.16 -1.48
C ASN A 176 -7.80 -1.50 -1.98
N SER A 177 -8.35 -2.63 -1.51
CA SER A 177 -9.67 -3.12 -1.91
C SER A 177 -10.81 -2.38 -1.18
N VAL A 178 -12.00 -2.40 -1.75
CA VAL A 178 -13.21 -1.71 -1.23
C VAL A 178 -14.45 -2.61 -1.25
N VAL A 179 -14.27 -3.90 -0.99
CA VAL A 179 -15.36 -4.89 -1.05
C VAL A 179 -15.84 -5.29 0.34
N PRO A 180 -17.15 -5.40 0.60
CA PRO A 180 -17.66 -5.91 1.87
C PRO A 180 -17.14 -7.32 2.20
N PHE A 181 -16.85 -7.56 3.47
CA PHE A 181 -16.52 -8.89 3.97
C PHE A 181 -17.66 -9.88 3.70
N SER A 182 -17.32 -11.07 3.20
CA SER A 182 -18.26 -12.16 2.98
C SER A 182 -17.58 -13.51 3.15
N ILE A 183 -18.17 -14.37 3.97
CA ILE A 183 -17.71 -15.76 4.13
C ILE A 183 -18.04 -16.59 2.88
N GLU A 184 -19.18 -16.33 2.24
CA GLU A 184 -19.63 -17.08 1.06
C GLU A 184 -18.86 -16.71 -0.21
N LYS A 185 -18.38 -15.46 -0.27
CA LYS A 185 -17.61 -14.92 -1.40
C LYS A 185 -16.38 -14.17 -0.86
N PRO A 186 -15.35 -14.90 -0.40
CA PRO A 186 -14.15 -14.28 0.12
C PRO A 186 -13.49 -13.42 -0.95
N VAL A 187 -13.22 -12.18 -0.59
CA VAL A 187 -12.65 -11.12 -1.44
C VAL A 187 -11.71 -10.31 -0.59
N TRP A 188 -10.73 -9.67 -1.23
CA TRP A 188 -9.72 -8.93 -0.51
C TRP A 188 -10.28 -7.80 0.36
N GLN A 189 -9.78 -7.74 1.60
CA GLN A 189 -10.22 -6.76 2.61
C GLN A 189 -9.18 -5.64 2.74
N GLY A 190 -9.56 -4.44 2.30
CA GLY A 190 -8.64 -3.31 2.16
C GLY A 190 -8.34 -2.55 3.43
N THR A 191 -7.32 -1.71 3.33
CA THR A 191 -6.83 -0.80 4.36
C THR A 191 -6.70 0.62 3.78
N LEU A 192 -6.59 1.62 4.65
CA LEU A 192 -6.23 2.99 4.26
C LEU A 192 -4.78 3.25 4.68
N HIS A 193 -4.10 4.13 3.95
CA HIS A 193 -2.74 4.48 4.28
C HIS A 193 -2.57 5.99 4.45
N THR A 194 -1.61 6.34 5.30
CA THR A 194 -1.25 7.72 5.65
C THR A 194 0.27 7.81 5.64
N ALA A 195 0.81 8.85 5.01
CA ALA A 195 2.21 9.18 5.07
C ALA A 195 2.35 10.57 5.69
N THR A 196 3.09 10.70 6.77
CA THR A 196 3.43 11.99 7.38
C THR A 196 4.89 12.29 7.10
N VAL A 197 5.14 13.31 6.30
CA VAL A 197 6.48 13.89 6.11
C VAL A 197 6.76 14.82 7.29
N ILE A 198 7.85 14.58 8.01
CA ILE A 198 8.14 15.26 9.29
C ILE A 198 8.68 16.68 9.05
N ASP A 199 9.67 16.81 8.16
CA ASP A 199 10.28 18.08 7.78
C ASP A 199 10.50 18.06 6.26
N PRO A 200 9.56 18.60 5.45
CA PRO A 200 9.68 18.60 4.00
C PRO A 200 10.81 19.54 3.54
N ASP A 201 11.61 19.08 2.58
CA ASP A 201 12.73 19.82 2.00
C ASP A 201 12.81 19.57 0.49
N GLU A 202 12.27 20.49 -0.30
CA GLU A 202 12.20 20.38 -1.77
C GLU A 202 13.57 20.33 -2.48
N SER A 203 14.65 20.68 -1.77
CA SER A 203 16.02 20.52 -2.27
C SER A 203 16.48 19.05 -2.24
N LYS A 204 15.86 18.24 -1.39
CA LYS A 204 16.09 16.81 -1.25
C LYS A 204 15.07 16.01 -2.08
N ARG A 205 15.23 14.68 -2.10
CA ARG A 205 14.33 13.77 -2.80
C ARG A 205 13.77 12.72 -1.87
N ARG A 206 12.47 12.48 -1.97
CA ARG A 206 11.79 11.34 -1.35
C ARG A 206 11.12 10.51 -2.43
N VAL A 207 11.91 9.61 -3.02
CA VAL A 207 11.49 8.85 -4.19
C VAL A 207 10.66 7.64 -3.77
N ILE A 208 9.47 7.56 -4.35
CA ILE A 208 8.55 6.44 -4.22
C ILE A 208 8.31 5.84 -5.59
N ASN A 209 8.52 4.53 -5.68
CA ASN A 209 8.09 3.69 -6.78
C ASN A 209 6.71 3.14 -6.42
N SER A 210 5.69 3.43 -7.21
CA SER A 210 4.32 3.00 -6.93
C SER A 210 3.80 2.12 -8.04
N THR A 211 3.21 1.00 -7.65
CA THR A 211 2.47 0.14 -8.56
C THR A 211 1.11 -0.18 -7.97
N MET A 212 0.07 -0.11 -8.80
CA MET A 212 -1.25 -0.62 -8.46
C MET A 212 -1.47 -1.93 -9.18
N ILE A 213 -1.87 -2.96 -8.44
CA ILE A 213 -2.01 -4.33 -8.92
C ILE A 213 -3.41 -4.82 -8.60
N ALA A 214 -4.14 -5.30 -9.61
CA ALA A 214 -5.51 -5.78 -9.45
C ALA A 214 -5.63 -7.28 -9.70
N SER A 215 -6.54 -7.90 -8.95
CA SER A 215 -6.98 -9.27 -9.20
C SER A 215 -7.96 -9.29 -10.38
N VAL A 216 -7.62 -10.03 -11.44
CA VAL A 216 -8.43 -10.10 -12.66
C VAL A 216 -8.64 -11.56 -13.11
N PRO A 217 -9.67 -11.85 -13.92
CA PRO A 217 -9.86 -13.20 -14.46
C PRO A 217 -8.64 -13.70 -15.24
N LEU A 218 -8.37 -15.01 -15.17
CA LEU A 218 -7.37 -15.65 -16.02
C LEU A 218 -7.65 -15.35 -17.51
N GLY A 219 -6.59 -15.03 -18.25
CA GLY A 219 -6.70 -14.69 -19.68
C GLY A 219 -7.24 -13.28 -19.96
N ALA A 220 -7.49 -12.46 -18.92
CA ALA A 220 -7.71 -11.03 -19.12
C ALA A 220 -6.53 -10.41 -19.89
N LYS A 221 -6.79 -9.34 -20.63
CA LYS A 221 -5.72 -8.60 -21.33
C LYS A 221 -4.98 -7.70 -20.34
N ALA A 222 -3.66 -7.73 -20.37
CA ALA A 222 -2.83 -6.82 -19.60
C ALA A 222 -3.07 -5.37 -20.05
N VAL A 223 -3.20 -4.46 -19.07
CA VAL A 223 -3.32 -3.01 -19.32
C VAL A 223 -1.94 -2.41 -19.58
N ILE A 224 -0.97 -2.81 -18.77
CA ILE A 224 0.44 -2.43 -18.89
C ILE A 224 1.19 -3.48 -19.72
N SER A 225 1.96 -3.02 -20.69
CA SER A 225 2.80 -3.84 -21.55
C SER A 225 4.14 -4.20 -20.90
N ILE A 226 4.79 -5.25 -21.40
CA ILE A 226 6.15 -5.65 -20.99
C ILE A 226 7.15 -4.50 -21.23
N SER A 227 6.96 -3.71 -22.29
CA SER A 227 7.81 -2.54 -22.56
C SER A 227 7.66 -1.44 -21.51
N GLU A 228 6.45 -1.18 -21.02
CA GLU A 228 6.21 -0.21 -19.95
C GLU A 228 6.77 -0.70 -18.60
N GLU A 229 6.69 -2.00 -18.33
CA GLU A 229 7.33 -2.63 -17.17
C GLU A 229 8.86 -2.49 -17.23
N HIS A 230 9.46 -2.76 -18.40
CA HIS A 230 10.88 -2.55 -18.61
C HIS A 230 11.28 -1.07 -18.49
N GLU A 231 10.47 -0.15 -19.03
CA GLU A 231 10.68 1.30 -18.86
C GLU A 231 10.64 1.68 -17.38
N PHE A 232 9.68 1.17 -16.60
CA PHE A 232 9.62 1.41 -15.17
C PHE A 232 10.90 0.94 -14.47
N VAL A 233 11.42 -0.23 -14.79
CA VAL A 233 12.68 -0.74 -14.22
C VAL A 233 13.87 0.14 -14.60
N GLU A 234 13.97 0.57 -15.85
CA GLU A 234 15.16 1.24 -16.39
C GLU A 234 15.12 2.77 -16.32
N THR A 235 13.98 3.39 -15.99
CA THR A 235 13.87 4.85 -16.00
C THR A 235 14.72 5.50 -14.93
N THR A 236 15.43 6.57 -15.29
CA THR A 236 16.10 7.46 -14.33
C THR A 236 15.21 8.65 -13.94
N LEU A 237 14.09 8.83 -14.64
CA LEU A 237 13.16 9.93 -14.42
C LEU A 237 12.47 9.77 -13.05
N VAL A 238 12.35 10.89 -12.33
CA VAL A 238 11.52 11.02 -11.13
C VAL A 238 10.50 12.11 -11.41
N ARG A 239 9.22 11.75 -11.45
CA ARG A 239 8.16 12.74 -11.64
C ARG A 239 7.99 13.55 -10.35
N ARG A 240 7.99 14.89 -10.45
CA ARG A 240 7.62 15.76 -9.33
C ARG A 240 6.17 16.19 -9.51
N ARG A 241 5.39 16.18 -8.43
CA ARG A 241 4.14 16.94 -8.40
C ARG A 241 4.51 18.41 -8.33
N ASP A 242 3.96 19.25 -9.21
CA ASP A 242 4.06 20.70 -9.03
C ASP A 242 3.29 21.09 -7.76
N TYR A 243 4.00 21.27 -6.65
CA TYR A 243 3.42 21.68 -5.35
C TYR A 243 2.80 23.08 -5.39
N ASN A 244 3.04 23.85 -6.45
CA ASN A 244 2.48 25.18 -6.70
C ASN A 244 1.05 25.17 -7.28
N ALA A 245 0.46 24.01 -7.57
CA ALA A 245 -0.95 23.93 -7.96
C ALA A 245 -1.85 24.00 -6.71
N VAL A 246 -1.97 25.22 -6.15
CA VAL A 246 -2.98 25.72 -5.20
C VAL A 246 -3.85 24.63 -4.57
N GLN A 247 -3.47 24.19 -3.36
CA GLN A 247 -4.45 23.71 -2.39
C GLN A 247 -5.41 24.88 -2.14
N LYS A 248 -6.60 24.83 -2.75
CA LYS A 248 -7.70 25.66 -2.25
C LYS A 248 -8.05 25.09 -0.89
N ASP A 249 -7.86 25.91 0.14
CA ASP A 249 -8.43 25.67 1.46
C ASP A 249 -9.95 25.48 1.29
N ASP A 250 -10.42 24.24 1.40
CA ASP A 250 -11.83 23.95 1.64
C ASP A 250 -12.14 24.15 3.13
N ASP A 251 -11.81 25.34 3.66
CA ASP A 251 -12.43 25.89 4.85
C ASP A 251 -13.63 26.77 4.40
N GLY A 252 -14.64 26.08 3.87
CA GLY A 252 -15.97 26.62 3.61
C GLY A 252 -16.85 26.50 4.84
N LYS A 253 -16.95 27.60 5.59
CA LYS A 253 -17.75 27.84 6.79
C LYS A 253 -19.24 27.47 6.68
N GLN A 254 -19.77 27.01 7.83
CA GLN A 254 -21.16 27.05 8.35
C GLN A 254 -22.34 26.74 7.42
#